data_AF-A0A538S3I3-F1
#
_entry.id   AF-A0A538S3I3-F1
#
_cell.length_a   1.000
_cell.length_b   1.000
_cell.length_c   1.000
_cell.angle_alpha   90.00
_cell.angle_beta   90.00
_cell.angle_gamma   90.00
#
_symmetry.space_group_name_H-M   'P 1'
#
loop_
_entity.id
_entity.type
_entity.pdbx_description
1 polymer ?
#
loop_
_entity_poly.entity_id
_entity_poly.type
_entity_poly.pdbx_seq_one_letter_code
_entity_poly.pdbx_strand_id
1 'polypeptide(L)'
;MQIAILVMAVLLPILMGAAFLFGRYLYRRPNGSLELSAVTRQHIDLFQGGQLSETAVEAAKEQFRELLERGELDALEASLRPGTHYVIQVRALAEIGTDDAGRILERQLQRRLTSDSLEQSWYWIDLANGLRNLHREQSLPQLLRCAEAGGDHPLSHFFAAETVCFLSFAGYLRQPEARLGQAALHVLHRALEGLRCGVQPQIVNEARLGEMIEDLWDHRPAHAHPLIARILFEALRMLRRAPHAELVLAEEKYEQEAFGWQMSHLAALEPALEDYLEKAPRQFCAALATATPACRAGIYARGAGRSCPDLVA
;
A
#
# COMPACT_ATOMS: atom_id res chain seq x y z
N MET A 1 -0.99 -56.93 -27.79
CA MET A 1 -1.24 -55.47 -27.95
C MET A 1 -2.16 -54.90 -26.89
N GLN A 2 -3.30 -55.55 -26.57
CA GLN A 2 -4.25 -55.04 -25.56
C GLN A 2 -3.69 -54.93 -24.13
N ILE A 3 -2.85 -55.88 -23.67
CA ILE A 3 -2.26 -55.84 -22.32
C ILE A 3 -1.32 -54.63 -22.16
N ALA A 4 -0.54 -54.29 -23.19
CA ALA A 4 0.38 -53.15 -23.15
C ALA A 4 -0.37 -51.80 -23.06
N ILE A 5 -1.53 -51.69 -23.72
CA ILE A 5 -2.38 -50.49 -23.67
C ILE A 5 -3.00 -50.35 -22.27
N LEU A 6 -3.43 -51.45 -21.66
CA LEU A 6 -4.04 -51.45 -20.33
C LEU A 6 -3.01 -51.11 -19.23
N VAL A 7 -1.79 -51.62 -19.37
CA VAL A 7 -0.67 -51.29 -18.47
C VAL A 7 -0.27 -49.81 -18.58
N MET A 8 -0.18 -49.26 -19.80
CA MET A 8 0.07 -47.83 -20.02
C MET A 8 -1.06 -46.94 -19.47
N ALA A 9 -2.32 -47.34 -19.65
CA ALA A 9 -3.47 -46.57 -19.17
C ALA A 9 -3.51 -46.44 -17.64
N VAL A 10 -2.93 -47.38 -16.90
CA VAL A 10 -2.89 -47.35 -15.42
C VAL A 10 -1.60 -46.72 -14.90
N LEU A 11 -0.44 -47.00 -15.50
CA LEU A 11 0.85 -46.49 -15.01
C LEU A 11 1.01 -44.98 -15.26
N LEU A 12 0.52 -44.47 -16.39
CA LEU A 12 0.68 -43.08 -16.77
C LEU A 12 -0.01 -42.09 -15.79
N PRO A 13 -1.27 -42.30 -15.36
CA PRO A 13 -1.89 -41.42 -14.36
C PRO A 13 -1.27 -41.56 -12.97
N ILE A 14 -0.75 -42.74 -12.59
CA ILE A 14 -0.05 -42.94 -11.31
C ILE A 14 1.29 -42.18 -11.32
N LEU A 15 2.05 -42.25 -12.41
CA LEU A 15 3.31 -41.53 -12.57
C LEU A 15 3.09 -40.02 -12.67
N MET A 16 2.05 -39.56 -13.37
CA MET A 16 1.66 -38.14 -13.38
C MET A 16 1.22 -37.66 -12.00
N GLY A 17 0.46 -38.45 -11.25
CA GLY A 17 0.06 -38.14 -9.88
C GLY A 17 1.25 -38.06 -8.93
N ALA A 18 2.20 -39.00 -9.04
CA ALA A 18 3.44 -39.01 -8.26
C ALA A 18 4.36 -37.83 -8.63
N ALA A 19 4.52 -37.52 -9.92
CA ALA A 19 5.29 -36.36 -10.38
C ALA A 19 4.62 -35.04 -9.98
N PHE A 20 3.29 -34.97 -9.97
CA PHE A 20 2.54 -33.81 -9.49
C PHE A 20 2.69 -33.63 -7.98
N LEU A 21 2.59 -34.70 -7.19
CA LEU A 21 2.78 -34.66 -5.74
C LEU A 21 4.23 -34.38 -5.35
N PHE A 22 5.21 -34.94 -6.08
CA PHE A 22 6.64 -34.69 -5.90
C PHE A 22 7.02 -33.28 -6.36
N GLY A 23 6.46 -32.81 -7.48
CA GLY A 23 6.55 -31.44 -7.94
C GLY A 23 5.96 -30.48 -6.92
N ARG A 24 4.81 -30.80 -6.32
CA ARG A 24 4.20 -30.02 -5.24
C ARG A 24 4.99 -30.10 -3.94
N TYR A 25 5.64 -31.22 -3.63
CA TYR A 25 6.50 -31.40 -2.45
C TYR A 25 7.81 -30.62 -2.59
N LEU A 26 8.43 -30.63 -3.77
CA LEU A 26 9.61 -29.84 -4.10
C LEU A 26 9.30 -28.35 -4.27
N TYR A 27 8.15 -27.97 -4.85
CA TYR A 27 7.69 -26.57 -4.82
C TYR A 27 7.33 -26.10 -3.41
N ARG A 28 7.07 -27.03 -2.48
CA ARG A 28 6.81 -26.71 -1.06
C ARG A 28 8.09 -26.54 -0.24
N ARG A 29 9.29 -26.70 -0.82
CA ARG A 29 10.56 -26.29 -0.20
C ARG A 29 11.55 -25.81 -1.26
N PRO A 30 11.85 -24.50 -1.28
CA PRO A 30 12.84 -24.02 -0.31
C PRO A 30 12.45 -22.68 0.34
N ASN A 31 12.24 -22.71 1.65
CA ASN A 31 12.99 -21.95 2.65
C ASN A 31 12.42 -22.30 4.02
N GLY A 32 13.24 -22.18 5.07
CA GLY A 32 12.90 -22.61 6.42
C GLY A 32 11.52 -22.10 6.85
N SER A 33 10.91 -22.79 7.81
CA SER A 33 9.78 -22.25 8.57
C SER A 33 10.13 -20.82 9.00
N LEU A 34 9.64 -19.84 8.25
CA LEU A 34 9.53 -18.45 8.66
C LEU A 34 8.47 -18.50 9.77
N GLU A 35 8.90 -18.80 10.99
CA GLU A 35 8.08 -18.49 12.15
C GLU A 35 7.81 -16.99 12.08
N LEU A 36 6.58 -16.63 11.74
CA LEU A 36 6.14 -15.25 11.72
C LEU A 36 6.41 -14.66 13.10
N SER A 37 6.98 -13.46 13.14
CA SER A 37 7.21 -12.76 14.40
C SER A 37 5.90 -12.62 15.18
N ALA A 38 5.99 -12.49 16.51
CA ALA A 38 4.80 -12.29 17.34
C ALA A 38 4.01 -11.04 16.90
N VAL A 39 4.72 -9.98 16.50
CA VAL A 39 4.13 -8.75 15.95
C VAL A 39 3.38 -9.04 14.66
N THR A 40 3.97 -9.79 13.74
CA THR A 40 3.32 -10.13 12.47
C THR A 40 2.05 -10.96 12.70
N ARG A 41 2.08 -11.93 13.62
CA ARG A 41 0.90 -12.73 13.97
C ARG A 41 -0.21 -11.89 14.58
N GLN A 42 0.14 -10.98 15.49
CA GLN A 42 -0.81 -10.03 16.07
C GLN A 42 -1.47 -9.16 15.01
N HIS A 43 -0.69 -8.61 14.06
CA HIS A 43 -1.27 -7.79 13.00
C HIS A 43 -2.21 -8.61 12.10
N ILE A 44 -1.83 -9.83 11.73
CA ILE A 44 -2.73 -10.70 10.95
C ILE A 44 -4.07 -10.93 11.68
N ASP A 45 -4.04 -11.14 13.00
CA ASP A 45 -5.24 -11.28 13.81
C ASP A 45 -6.09 -10.00 13.80
N LEU A 46 -5.47 -8.83 13.99
CA LEU A 46 -6.14 -7.53 13.91
C LEU A 46 -6.76 -7.29 12.52
N PHE A 47 -6.06 -7.64 11.44
CA PHE A 47 -6.60 -7.54 10.06
C PHE A 47 -7.78 -8.48 9.80
N GLN A 48 -7.91 -9.56 10.57
CA GLN A 48 -9.02 -10.51 10.48
C GLN A 48 -10.21 -10.13 11.38
N GLY A 49 -10.23 -8.90 11.91
CA GLY A 49 -11.29 -8.41 12.79
C GLY A 49 -10.97 -8.55 14.28
N GLY A 50 -9.75 -8.98 14.63
CA GLY A 50 -9.26 -8.92 16.01
C GLY A 50 -9.25 -7.48 16.53
N GLN A 51 -9.44 -7.32 17.83
CA GLN A 51 -9.46 -6.02 18.49
C GLN A 51 -8.25 -5.87 19.41
N LEU A 52 -7.72 -4.65 19.48
CA LEU A 52 -6.75 -4.30 20.51
C LEU A 52 -7.44 -4.25 21.88
N SER A 53 -6.71 -4.63 22.93
CA SER A 53 -7.19 -4.51 24.29
C SER A 53 -7.38 -3.04 24.66
N GLU A 54 -8.64 -2.61 24.78
CA GLU A 54 -8.99 -1.24 25.20
C GLU A 54 -8.41 -0.91 26.58
N THR A 55 -8.43 -1.87 27.50
CA THR A 55 -7.84 -1.71 28.83
C THR A 55 -6.33 -1.46 28.78
N ALA A 56 -5.60 -2.11 27.86
CA ALA A 56 -4.17 -1.86 27.66
C ALA A 56 -3.92 -0.48 27.03
N VAL A 57 -4.78 -0.03 26.12
CA VAL A 57 -4.70 1.32 25.54
C VAL A 57 -4.94 2.38 26.61
N GLU A 58 -5.99 2.26 27.44
CA GLU A 58 -6.26 3.21 28.52
C GLU A 58 -5.16 3.23 29.58
N ALA A 59 -4.60 2.07 29.94
CA ALA A 59 -3.46 2.01 30.86
C ALA A 59 -2.21 2.71 30.30
N ALA A 60 -1.91 2.51 29.00
CA ALA A 60 -0.81 3.20 28.34
C ALA A 60 -1.06 4.72 28.24
N LYS A 61 -2.30 5.14 27.98
CA LYS A 61 -2.69 6.56 27.95
C LYS A 61 -2.43 7.23 29.29
N GLU A 62 -2.83 6.59 30.39
CA GLU A 62 -2.61 7.16 31.72
C GLU A 62 -1.13 7.32 32.03
N GLN A 63 -0.32 6.29 31.78
CA GLN A 63 1.12 6.36 31.94
C GLN A 63 1.75 7.48 31.10
N PHE A 64 1.32 7.63 29.85
CA PHE A 64 1.86 8.64 28.94
C PHE A 64 1.40 10.06 29.29
N ARG A 65 0.18 10.24 29.78
CA ARG A 65 -0.28 11.54 30.31
C ARG A 65 0.59 11.99 31.48
N GLU A 66 0.88 11.11 32.43
CA GLU A 66 1.77 11.44 33.55
C GLU A 66 3.16 11.90 33.08
N LEU A 67 3.74 11.21 32.09
CA LEU A 67 5.06 11.58 31.54
C LEU A 67 5.02 12.92 30.80
N LEU A 68 3.96 13.17 30.02
CA LEU A 68 3.77 14.43 29.31
C LEU A 68 3.58 15.60 30.28
N GLU A 69 2.78 15.43 31.33
CA GLU A 69 2.54 16.45 32.37
C GLU A 69 3.82 16.82 33.13
N ARG A 70 4.71 15.85 33.34
CA ARG A 70 6.04 16.07 33.95
C ARG A 70 7.09 16.61 32.98
N GLY A 71 6.76 16.71 31.68
CA GLY A 71 7.70 17.14 30.64
C GLY A 71 8.80 16.11 30.32
N GLU A 72 8.61 14.84 30.68
CA GLU A 72 9.59 13.77 30.51
C GLU A 72 9.53 13.14 29.11
N LEU A 73 9.64 13.98 28.07
CA LEU A 73 9.47 13.57 26.66
C LEU A 73 10.48 12.51 26.21
N ASP A 74 11.72 12.57 26.68
CA ASP A 74 12.77 11.60 26.33
C ASP A 74 12.48 10.22 26.95
N ALA A 75 11.92 10.18 28.16
CA ALA A 75 11.52 8.94 28.82
C ALA A 75 10.32 8.30 28.09
N LEU A 76 9.36 9.13 27.69
CA LEU A 76 8.23 8.71 26.87
C LEU A 76 8.70 8.13 25.53
N GLU A 77 9.59 8.83 24.82
CA GLU A 77 10.15 8.35 23.55
C GLU A 77 10.95 7.05 23.72
N ALA A 78 11.71 6.90 24.82
CA ALA A 78 12.45 5.68 25.13
C ALA A 78 11.54 4.49 25.55
N SER A 79 10.30 4.76 25.96
CA SER A 79 9.32 3.73 26.31
C SER A 79 8.71 3.05 25.07
N LEU A 80 8.78 3.70 23.91
CA LEU A 80 8.35 3.15 22.62
C LEU A 80 9.34 2.09 22.14
N ARG A 81 9.09 0.84 22.52
CA ARG A 81 9.98 -0.30 22.23
C ARG A 81 9.35 -1.25 21.22
N PRO A 82 10.13 -1.82 20.28
CA PRO A 82 9.62 -2.82 19.35
C PRO A 82 9.02 -4.02 20.12
N GLY A 83 7.84 -4.43 19.71
CA GLY A 83 7.13 -5.59 20.24
C GLY A 83 5.63 -5.50 19.99
N THR A 84 4.87 -6.43 20.55
CA THR A 84 3.40 -6.51 20.38
C THR A 84 2.63 -5.38 21.04
N HIS A 85 3.27 -4.65 21.96
CA HIS A 85 2.68 -3.48 22.61
C HIS A 85 2.87 -2.19 21.81
N TYR A 86 3.70 -2.20 20.77
CA TYR A 86 4.05 -0.98 20.03
C TYR A 86 2.81 -0.30 19.42
N VAL A 87 1.94 -1.07 18.76
CA VAL A 87 0.67 -0.57 18.20
C VAL A 87 -0.24 0.05 19.28
N ILE A 88 -0.26 -0.54 20.50
CA ILE A 88 -1.04 -0.01 21.63
C ILE A 88 -0.46 1.33 22.08
N GLN A 89 0.87 1.44 22.17
CA GLN A 89 1.55 2.67 22.56
C GLN A 89 1.35 3.79 21.52
N VAL A 90 1.44 3.47 20.24
CA VAL A 90 1.19 4.44 19.16
C VAL A 90 -0.25 4.92 19.19
N ARG A 91 -1.22 4.00 19.35
CA ARG A 91 -2.64 4.35 19.49
C ARG A 91 -2.90 5.21 20.73
N ALA A 92 -2.30 4.87 21.87
CA ALA A 92 -2.42 5.66 23.09
C ALA A 92 -1.92 7.10 22.91
N LEU A 93 -0.75 7.28 22.29
CA LEU A 93 -0.22 8.61 21.96
C LEU A 93 -1.13 9.38 20.98
N ALA A 94 -1.69 8.68 19.99
CA ALA A 94 -2.62 9.28 19.04
C ALA A 94 -3.93 9.73 19.72
N GLU A 95 -4.47 8.93 20.64
CA GLU A 95 -5.69 9.29 21.38
C GLU A 95 -5.46 10.39 22.44
N ILE A 96 -4.23 10.59 22.92
CA ILE A 96 -3.90 11.70 23.81
C ILE A 96 -3.98 13.04 23.07
N GLY A 97 -3.62 13.10 21.79
CA GLY A 97 -3.91 14.27 20.95
C GLY A 97 -3.01 15.49 21.15
N THR A 98 -1.87 15.39 21.85
CA THR A 98 -0.99 16.55 22.09
C THR A 98 0.03 16.75 20.96
N ASP A 99 0.50 17.99 20.77
CA ASP A 99 1.56 18.29 19.78
C ASP A 99 2.86 17.54 20.09
N ASP A 100 3.20 17.37 21.38
CA ASP A 100 4.34 16.56 21.82
C ASP A 100 4.21 15.09 21.43
N ALA A 101 3.03 14.49 21.61
CA ALA A 101 2.77 13.12 21.16
C ALA A 101 2.98 12.99 19.65
N GLY A 102 2.45 13.94 18.86
CA GLY A 102 2.66 13.99 17.41
C GLY A 102 4.13 14.08 17.02
N ARG A 103 4.92 14.94 17.68
CA ARG A 103 6.37 15.08 17.45
C ARG A 103 7.14 13.82 17.80
N ILE A 104 6.76 13.11 18.86
CA ILE A 104 7.40 11.85 19.26
C ILE A 104 7.14 10.76 18.22
N LEU A 105 5.89 10.61 17.75
CA LEU A 105 5.54 9.66 16.70
C LEU A 105 6.25 9.97 15.37
N GLU A 106 6.31 11.25 15.00
CA GLU A 106 7.01 11.69 13.79
C GLU A 106 8.51 11.33 13.82
N ARG A 107 9.18 11.48 14.98
CA ARG A 107 10.58 11.03 15.16
C ARG A 107 10.75 9.53 14.99
N GLN A 108 9.74 8.72 15.35
CA GLN A 108 9.84 7.26 15.21
C GLN A 108 9.90 6.80 13.75
N LEU A 109 9.33 7.55 12.80
CA LEU A 109 9.34 7.17 11.38
C LEU A 109 10.75 7.00 10.80
N GLN A 110 11.74 7.74 11.32
CA GLN A 110 13.14 7.66 10.87
C GLN A 110 13.92 6.53 11.55
N ARG A 111 13.37 5.93 12.62
CA ARG A 111 14.06 4.91 13.38
C ARG A 111 13.85 3.54 12.75
N ARG A 112 14.96 2.81 12.58
CA ARG A 112 14.91 1.37 12.33
C ARG A 112 14.79 0.67 13.68
N LEU A 113 13.65 0.02 13.91
CA LEU A 113 13.30 -0.64 15.16
C LEU A 113 13.69 -2.12 15.16
N THR A 114 13.74 -2.74 13.98
CA THR A 114 14.05 -4.17 13.83
C THR A 114 14.81 -4.47 12.54
N SER A 115 15.48 -5.62 12.50
CA SER A 115 16.10 -6.14 11.27
C SER A 115 15.10 -6.85 10.36
N ASP A 116 13.98 -7.34 10.90
CA ASP A 116 12.91 -7.98 10.13
C ASP A 116 12.13 -6.92 9.34
N SER A 117 12.22 -6.99 8.00
CA SER A 117 11.56 -6.05 7.11
C SER A 117 10.03 -6.06 7.23
N LEU A 118 9.43 -7.21 7.55
CA LEU A 118 7.97 -7.34 7.66
C LEU A 118 7.47 -6.66 8.93
N GLU A 119 8.11 -6.93 10.06
CA GLU A 119 7.83 -6.29 11.33
C GLU A 119 8.11 -4.78 11.29
N GLN A 120 9.20 -4.35 10.65
CA GLN A 120 9.47 -2.92 10.44
C GLN A 120 8.36 -2.22 9.65
N SER A 121 7.74 -2.93 8.70
CA SER A 121 6.67 -2.37 7.87
C SER A 121 5.38 -2.20 8.69
N TRP A 122 5.09 -3.11 9.61
CA TRP A 122 3.98 -2.95 10.56
C TRP A 122 4.15 -1.71 11.42
N TYR A 123 5.33 -1.47 11.98
CA TYR A 123 5.57 -0.26 12.77
C TYR A 123 5.39 1.02 11.96
N TRP A 124 5.80 1.04 10.69
CA TRP A 124 5.54 2.20 9.83
C TRP A 124 4.05 2.41 9.54
N ILE A 125 3.29 1.33 9.35
CA ILE A 125 1.83 1.39 9.17
C ILE A 125 1.17 1.93 10.44
N ASP A 126 1.53 1.42 11.62
CA ASP A 126 1.02 1.89 12.90
C ASP A 126 1.29 3.39 13.09
N LEU A 127 2.51 3.83 12.78
CA LEU A 127 2.89 5.24 12.87
C LEU A 127 2.13 6.13 11.88
N ALA A 128 1.95 5.68 10.63
CA ALA A 128 1.16 6.42 9.64
C ALA A 128 -0.30 6.55 10.10
N ASN A 129 -0.90 5.47 10.58
CA ASN A 129 -2.27 5.46 11.11
C ASN A 129 -2.39 6.38 12.35
N GLY A 130 -1.46 6.28 13.30
CA GLY A 130 -1.44 7.14 14.49
C GLY A 130 -1.29 8.64 14.16
N LEU A 131 -0.41 8.99 13.22
CA LEU A 131 -0.23 10.37 12.77
C LEU A 131 -1.45 10.90 12.00
N ARG A 132 -2.13 10.03 11.25
CA ARG A 132 -3.39 10.36 10.57
C ARG A 132 -4.50 10.64 11.58
N ASN A 133 -4.66 9.80 12.60
CA ASN A 133 -5.66 9.97 13.65
C ASN A 133 -5.42 11.23 14.51
N LEU A 134 -4.16 11.68 14.61
CA LEU A 134 -3.79 12.96 15.22
C LEU A 134 -4.06 14.18 14.31
N HIS A 135 -4.50 13.97 13.05
CA HIS A 135 -4.58 14.99 12.02
C HIS A 135 -3.26 15.78 11.85
N ARG A 136 -2.13 15.09 12.00
CA ARG A 136 -0.79 15.70 11.95
C ARG A 136 -0.30 15.84 10.51
N GLU A 137 -0.96 16.71 9.74
CA GLU A 137 -0.67 16.95 8.31
C GLU A 137 0.80 17.36 8.04
N GLN A 138 1.45 17.98 9.03
CA GLN A 138 2.87 18.38 8.94
C GLN A 138 3.83 17.19 8.76
N SER A 139 3.43 15.98 9.15
CA SER A 139 4.24 14.76 9.01
C SER A 139 4.23 14.18 7.60
N LEU A 140 3.32 14.62 6.73
CA LEU A 140 3.12 14.03 5.41
C LEU A 140 4.38 14.08 4.51
N PRO A 141 5.16 15.19 4.42
CA PRO A 141 6.42 15.19 3.68
C PRO A 141 7.39 14.10 4.13
N GLN A 142 7.39 13.76 5.42
CA GLN A 142 8.25 12.71 5.95
C GLN A 142 7.73 11.32 5.58
N LEU A 143 6.41 11.09 5.67
CA LEU A 143 5.77 9.85 5.21
C LEU A 143 6.05 9.59 3.72
N LEU A 144 5.96 10.62 2.87
CA LEU A 144 6.29 10.53 1.45
C LEU A 144 7.77 10.13 1.22
N ARG A 145 8.70 10.70 1.99
CA ARG A 145 10.12 10.31 1.94
C ARG A 145 10.34 8.86 2.41
N CYS A 146 9.63 8.43 3.46
CA CYS A 146 9.66 7.04 3.93
C CYS A 146 9.12 6.08 2.87
N ALA A 147 8.04 6.43 2.16
CA ALA A 147 7.49 5.60 1.08
C ALA A 147 8.45 5.47 -0.11
N GLU A 148 9.17 6.54 -0.45
CA GLU A 148 10.19 6.54 -1.50
C GLU A 148 11.36 5.61 -1.12
N ALA A 149 11.91 5.76 0.09
CA ALA A 149 13.00 4.93 0.59
C ALA A 149 12.58 3.47 0.82
N GLY A 150 11.32 3.26 1.20
CA GLY A 150 10.72 1.97 1.52
C GLY A 150 10.02 1.29 0.34
N GLY A 151 10.23 1.75 -0.90
CA GLY A 151 9.42 1.38 -2.06
C GLY A 151 9.37 -0.11 -2.43
N ASP A 152 10.30 -0.92 -1.89
CA ASP A 152 10.39 -2.38 -2.05
C ASP A 152 10.16 -3.15 -0.74
N HIS A 153 9.78 -2.46 0.34
CA HIS A 153 9.43 -3.13 1.59
C HIS A 153 8.15 -3.95 1.45
N PRO A 154 8.04 -5.08 2.20
CA PRO A 154 6.79 -5.81 2.30
C PRO A 154 5.69 -4.89 2.83
N LEU A 155 4.44 -5.13 2.45
CA LEU A 155 3.28 -4.33 2.91
C LEU A 155 3.33 -2.84 2.56
N SER A 156 4.23 -2.40 1.67
CA SER A 156 4.32 -1.01 1.21
C SER A 156 3.00 -0.44 0.67
N HIS A 157 2.09 -1.30 0.16
CA HIS A 157 0.75 -0.89 -0.26
C HIS A 157 -0.18 -0.51 0.91
N PHE A 158 -0.06 -1.15 2.08
CA PHE A 158 -0.81 -0.75 3.28
C PHE A 158 -0.28 0.56 3.85
N PHE A 159 1.05 0.74 3.88
CA PHE A 159 1.63 2.02 4.27
C PHE A 159 1.22 3.16 3.32
N ALA A 160 1.21 2.86 2.02
CA ALA A 160 0.74 3.81 1.02
C ALA A 160 -0.75 4.14 1.18
N ALA A 161 -1.58 3.13 1.47
CA ALA A 161 -3.00 3.31 1.76
C ALA A 161 -3.21 4.29 2.93
N GLU A 162 -2.54 4.09 4.06
CA GLU A 162 -2.63 5.04 5.18
C GLU A 162 -2.14 6.46 4.81
N THR A 163 -1.09 6.55 3.99
CA THR A 163 -0.50 7.84 3.61
C THR A 163 -1.41 8.63 2.66
N VAL A 164 -2.12 7.98 1.73
CA VAL A 164 -3.05 8.69 0.82
C VAL A 164 -4.28 9.25 1.55
N CYS A 165 -4.62 8.73 2.72
CA CYS A 165 -5.76 9.19 3.53
C CYS A 165 -5.53 10.51 4.28
N PHE A 166 -4.34 11.13 4.17
CA PHE A 166 -4.11 12.47 4.70
C PHE A 166 -4.85 13.51 3.85
N LEU A 167 -5.53 14.46 4.50
CA LEU A 167 -6.40 15.41 3.79
C LEU A 167 -5.60 16.30 2.83
N SER A 168 -4.36 16.64 3.18
CA SER A 168 -3.50 17.48 2.34
C SER A 168 -2.79 16.72 1.21
N PHE A 169 -2.96 15.39 1.10
CA PHE A 169 -2.25 14.55 0.13
C PHE A 169 -2.47 14.99 -1.31
N ALA A 170 -3.71 15.27 -1.70
CA ALA A 170 -4.05 15.70 -3.06
C ALA A 170 -3.30 16.98 -3.48
N GLY A 171 -2.93 17.85 -2.53
CA GLY A 171 -2.15 19.05 -2.79
C GLY A 171 -0.78 18.77 -3.43
N TYR A 172 -0.15 17.64 -3.13
CA TYR A 172 1.13 17.23 -3.72
C TYR A 172 0.98 16.75 -5.17
N LEU A 173 -0.19 16.24 -5.54
CA LEU A 173 -0.47 15.75 -6.90
C LEU A 173 -0.64 16.89 -7.91
N ARG A 174 -0.95 18.10 -7.44
CA ARG A 174 -1.04 19.31 -8.27
C ARG A 174 0.30 19.78 -8.81
N GLN A 175 1.40 19.27 -8.25
CA GLN A 175 2.77 19.57 -8.67
C GLN A 175 3.53 18.26 -8.95
N PRO A 176 3.11 17.47 -9.95
CA PRO A 176 3.61 16.11 -10.16
C PRO A 176 5.10 16.04 -10.47
N GLU A 177 5.69 17.13 -10.96
CA GLU A 177 7.12 17.23 -11.29
C GLU A 177 8.00 17.58 -10.08
N ALA A 178 7.42 18.12 -9.00
CA ALA A 178 8.16 18.40 -7.77
C ALA A 178 8.57 17.09 -7.09
N ARG A 179 9.68 17.08 -6.32
CA ARG A 179 10.18 15.88 -5.65
C ARG A 179 9.13 15.20 -4.76
N LEU A 180 8.41 15.98 -3.95
CA LEU A 180 7.33 15.44 -3.11
C LEU A 180 6.10 15.03 -3.94
N GLY A 181 5.85 15.70 -5.07
CA GLY A 181 4.81 15.29 -6.02
C GLY A 181 5.11 13.93 -6.66
N GLN A 182 6.36 13.69 -7.07
CA GLN A 182 6.80 12.38 -7.58
C GLN A 182 6.66 11.28 -6.52
N ALA A 183 7.05 11.57 -5.27
CA ALA A 183 6.84 10.66 -4.15
C ALA A 183 5.34 10.38 -3.93
N ALA A 184 4.48 11.41 -3.98
CA ALA A 184 3.03 11.26 -3.88
C ALA A 184 2.44 10.42 -5.02
N LEU A 185 2.89 10.60 -6.27
CA LEU A 185 2.49 9.73 -7.39
C LEU A 185 2.87 8.27 -7.13
N HIS A 186 4.07 8.01 -6.59
CA HIS A 186 4.48 6.65 -6.24
C HIS A 186 3.61 6.05 -5.14
N VAL A 187 3.30 6.83 -4.10
CA VAL A 187 2.41 6.41 -3.01
C VAL A 187 1.01 6.13 -3.54
N LEU A 188 0.43 7.03 -4.34
CA LEU A 188 -0.90 6.84 -4.93
C LEU A 188 -0.96 5.59 -5.81
N HIS A 189 0.02 5.40 -6.68
CA HIS A 189 0.11 4.18 -7.50
C HIS A 189 0.16 2.91 -6.63
N ARG A 190 0.92 2.94 -5.52
CA ARG A 190 1.05 1.80 -4.61
C ARG A 190 -0.24 1.52 -3.83
N ALA A 191 -0.94 2.55 -3.39
CA ALA A 191 -2.24 2.41 -2.74
C ALA A 191 -3.28 1.78 -3.68
N LEU A 192 -3.36 2.27 -4.94
CA LEU A 192 -4.25 1.72 -5.96
C LEU A 192 -3.90 0.28 -6.34
N GLU A 193 -2.61 -0.04 -6.50
CA GLU A 193 -2.17 -1.42 -6.72
C GLU A 193 -2.54 -2.32 -5.52
N GLY A 194 -2.50 -1.75 -4.31
CA GLY A 194 -2.88 -2.38 -3.05
C GLY A 194 -4.29 -2.95 -3.03
N LEU A 195 -5.24 -2.34 -3.74
CA LEU A 195 -6.61 -2.85 -3.88
C LEU A 195 -6.67 -4.25 -4.53
N ARG A 196 -5.59 -4.69 -5.19
CA ARG A 196 -5.44 -6.04 -5.74
C ARG A 196 -4.77 -7.01 -4.79
N CYS A 197 -4.11 -6.49 -3.76
CA CYS A 197 -3.21 -7.20 -2.86
C CYS A 197 -3.73 -7.29 -1.42
N GLY A 198 -4.98 -6.89 -1.18
CA GLY A 198 -5.64 -7.05 0.11
C GLY A 198 -5.89 -5.74 0.88
N VAL A 199 -5.56 -4.57 0.31
CA VAL A 199 -6.07 -3.30 0.84
C VAL A 199 -7.58 -3.28 0.68
N GLN A 200 -8.30 -2.91 1.74
CA GLN A 200 -9.76 -2.95 1.72
C GLN A 200 -10.34 -1.79 0.89
N PRO A 201 -11.50 -1.98 0.23
CA PRO A 201 -12.11 -0.95 -0.62
C PRO A 201 -12.49 0.36 0.10
N GLN A 202 -12.63 0.35 1.42
CA GLN A 202 -12.91 1.52 2.27
C GLN A 202 -11.92 2.65 2.02
N ILE A 203 -10.68 2.32 1.64
CA ILE A 203 -9.64 3.32 1.31
C ILE A 203 -10.06 4.27 0.19
N VAL A 204 -10.93 3.81 -0.73
CA VAL A 204 -11.47 4.63 -1.82
C VAL A 204 -12.25 5.82 -1.26
N ASN A 205 -13.01 5.59 -0.19
CA ASN A 205 -13.81 6.59 0.50
C ASN A 205 -12.91 7.45 1.39
N GLU A 206 -12.13 6.82 2.26
CA GLU A 206 -11.28 7.52 3.23
C GLU A 206 -10.29 8.48 2.57
N ALA A 207 -9.69 8.06 1.44
CA ALA A 207 -8.74 8.88 0.70
C ALA A 207 -9.39 9.73 -0.41
N ARG A 208 -10.72 9.61 -0.63
CA ARG A 208 -11.44 10.30 -1.72
C ARG A 208 -10.77 10.07 -3.08
N LEU A 209 -10.49 8.81 -3.40
CA LEU A 209 -9.62 8.47 -4.53
C LEU A 209 -10.16 8.91 -5.89
N GLY A 210 -11.48 8.95 -6.08
CA GLY A 210 -12.08 9.43 -7.34
C GLY A 210 -11.74 10.89 -7.60
N GLU A 211 -11.96 11.74 -6.62
CA GLU A 211 -11.60 13.16 -6.68
C GLU A 211 -10.09 13.36 -6.78
N MET A 212 -9.30 12.54 -6.10
CA MET A 212 -7.84 12.62 -6.17
C MET A 212 -7.32 12.32 -7.59
N ILE A 213 -7.95 11.38 -8.30
CA ILE A 213 -7.63 11.09 -9.70
C ILE A 213 -8.06 12.22 -10.62
N GLU A 214 -9.20 12.86 -10.36
CA GLU A 214 -9.64 14.06 -11.07
C GLU A 214 -8.67 15.23 -10.89
N ASP A 215 -8.28 15.53 -9.64
CA ASP A 215 -7.29 16.57 -9.32
C ASP A 215 -5.95 16.29 -10.03
N LEU A 216 -5.49 15.03 -10.02
CA LEU A 216 -4.28 14.63 -10.75
C LEU A 216 -4.44 14.82 -12.26
N TRP A 217 -5.60 14.46 -12.80
CA TRP A 217 -5.88 14.58 -14.22
C TRP A 217 -5.80 16.03 -14.69
N ASP A 218 -6.40 16.96 -13.94
CA ASP A 218 -6.41 18.38 -14.27
C ASP A 218 -5.04 19.05 -14.20
N HIS A 219 -4.15 18.54 -13.34
CA HIS A 219 -2.81 19.08 -13.12
C HIS A 219 -1.69 18.26 -13.79
N ARG A 220 -2.04 17.30 -14.64
CA ARG A 220 -1.06 16.45 -15.32
C ARG A 220 -0.14 17.28 -16.23
N PRO A 221 1.13 16.86 -16.40
CA PRO A 221 2.02 17.49 -17.37
C PRO A 221 1.50 17.29 -18.81
N ALA A 222 1.84 18.22 -19.70
CA ALA A 222 1.42 18.16 -21.10
C ALA A 222 2.03 16.95 -21.86
N HIS A 223 3.21 16.49 -21.44
CA HIS A 223 3.85 15.31 -22.00
C HIS A 223 3.37 14.04 -21.29
N ALA A 224 3.35 12.90 -21.99
CA ALA A 224 3.02 11.63 -21.35
C ALA A 224 3.99 11.33 -20.20
N HIS A 225 3.44 11.01 -19.03
CA HIS A 225 4.21 10.71 -17.82
C HIS A 225 4.01 9.22 -17.45
N PRO A 226 5.06 8.39 -17.41
CA PRO A 226 4.93 6.94 -17.24
C PRO A 226 4.18 6.54 -15.97
N LEU A 227 4.47 7.21 -14.84
CA LEU A 227 3.82 6.89 -13.57
C LEU A 227 2.34 7.29 -13.54
N ILE A 228 1.97 8.41 -14.18
CA ILE A 228 0.57 8.83 -14.29
C ILE A 228 -0.19 7.83 -15.15
N ALA A 229 0.37 7.39 -16.29
CA ALA A 229 -0.25 6.35 -17.10
C ALA A 229 -0.53 5.06 -16.30
N ARG A 230 0.39 4.66 -15.40
CA ARG A 230 0.16 3.50 -14.52
C ARG A 230 -0.93 3.75 -13.48
N ILE A 231 -0.96 4.94 -12.87
CA ILE A 231 -2.02 5.35 -11.93
C ILE A 231 -3.38 5.29 -12.63
N LEU A 232 -3.50 5.89 -13.81
CA LEU A 232 -4.74 5.90 -14.60
C LEU A 232 -5.16 4.48 -15.00
N PHE A 233 -4.22 3.61 -15.33
CA PHE A 233 -4.51 2.21 -15.63
C PHE A 233 -5.06 1.44 -14.41
N GLU A 234 -4.48 1.64 -13.22
CA GLU A 234 -5.01 1.05 -11.98
C GLU A 234 -6.35 1.69 -11.57
N ALA A 235 -6.55 2.98 -11.82
CA ALA A 235 -7.83 3.65 -11.60
C ALA A 235 -8.93 3.05 -12.50
N LEU A 236 -8.70 2.92 -13.81
CA LEU A 236 -9.65 2.26 -14.71
C LEU A 236 -9.90 0.79 -14.32
N ARG A 237 -8.90 0.11 -13.76
CA ARG A 237 -9.11 -1.24 -13.22
C ARG A 237 -10.00 -1.22 -11.98
N MET A 238 -9.82 -0.27 -11.08
CA MET A 238 -10.69 -0.07 -9.93
C MET A 238 -12.13 0.16 -10.38
N LEU A 239 -12.34 1.06 -11.36
CA LEU A 239 -13.67 1.32 -11.94
C LEU A 239 -14.32 0.05 -12.48
N ARG A 240 -13.60 -0.75 -13.28
CA ARG A 240 -14.10 -2.05 -13.77
C ARG A 240 -14.43 -3.06 -12.67
N ARG A 241 -13.84 -2.92 -11.48
CA ARG A 241 -14.06 -3.80 -10.32
C ARG A 241 -15.04 -3.22 -9.30
N ALA A 242 -15.54 -1.99 -9.52
CA ALA A 242 -16.43 -1.30 -8.60
C ALA A 242 -17.64 -2.16 -8.16
N PRO A 243 -18.33 -2.90 -9.05
CA PRO A 243 -19.47 -3.71 -8.62
C PRO A 243 -19.11 -4.79 -7.58
N HIS A 244 -17.88 -5.32 -7.61
CA HIS A 244 -17.42 -6.28 -6.61
C HIS A 244 -17.06 -5.61 -5.29
N ALA A 245 -16.47 -4.41 -5.34
CA ALA A 245 -16.15 -3.63 -4.14
C ALA A 245 -17.42 -3.16 -3.42
N GLU A 246 -18.46 -2.75 -4.17
CA GLU A 246 -19.76 -2.38 -3.60
C GLU A 246 -20.41 -3.51 -2.81
N LEU A 247 -20.24 -4.77 -3.24
CA LEU A 247 -20.75 -5.93 -2.50
C LEU A 247 -20.05 -6.12 -1.14
N VAL A 248 -18.76 -5.76 -1.05
CA VAL A 248 -17.99 -5.83 0.21
C VAL A 248 -18.44 -4.75 1.17
N LEU A 249 -18.86 -3.59 0.66
CA LEU A 249 -19.32 -2.44 1.43
C LEU A 249 -20.83 -2.46 1.72
N ALA A 250 -21.56 -3.48 1.25
CA ALA A 250 -23.02 -3.53 1.27
C ALA A 250 -23.64 -3.54 2.68
N GLU A 251 -22.85 -3.89 3.71
CA GLU A 251 -23.29 -3.89 5.10
C GLU A 251 -23.49 -2.45 5.65
N GLU A 252 -22.80 -1.46 5.06
CA GLU A 252 -22.81 -0.08 5.50
C GLU A 252 -23.29 0.85 4.38
N LYS A 253 -24.59 1.19 4.40
CA LYS A 253 -25.24 2.00 3.35
C LYS A 253 -24.51 3.33 3.09
N TYR A 254 -24.01 3.98 4.14
CA TYR A 254 -23.27 5.24 4.00
C TYR A 254 -21.95 5.05 3.23
N GLU A 255 -21.19 4.01 3.57
CA GLU A 255 -19.94 3.67 2.87
C GLU A 255 -20.20 3.29 1.40
N GLN A 256 -21.30 2.59 1.13
CA GLN A 256 -21.70 2.27 -0.23
C GLN A 256 -22.04 3.52 -1.06
N GLU A 257 -22.78 4.47 -0.49
CA GLU A 257 -23.12 5.74 -1.17
C GLU A 257 -21.88 6.60 -1.41
N ALA A 258 -20.99 6.73 -0.41
CA ALA A 258 -19.72 7.43 -0.55
C ALA A 258 -18.84 6.80 -1.64
N PHE A 259 -18.79 5.47 -1.69
CA PHE A 259 -18.05 4.74 -2.71
C PHE A 259 -18.63 4.98 -4.10
N GLY A 260 -19.95 4.89 -4.26
CA GLY A 260 -20.63 5.19 -5.51
C GLY A 260 -20.33 6.60 -6.01
N TRP A 261 -20.26 7.58 -5.09
CA TRP A 261 -19.87 8.94 -5.44
C TRP A 261 -18.43 9.03 -5.96
N GLN A 262 -17.47 8.38 -5.28
CA GLN A 262 -16.07 8.32 -5.76
C GLN A 262 -15.94 7.62 -7.11
N MET A 263 -16.71 6.55 -7.35
CA MET A 263 -16.72 5.88 -8.66
C MET A 263 -17.35 6.75 -9.76
N SER A 264 -18.32 7.60 -9.42
CA SER A 264 -18.94 8.51 -10.39
C SER A 264 -17.96 9.54 -10.95
N HIS A 265 -17.08 10.09 -10.09
CA HIS A 265 -15.98 10.96 -10.53
C HIS A 265 -15.08 10.25 -11.54
N LEU A 266 -14.69 9.02 -11.23
CA LEU A 266 -13.80 8.25 -12.08
C LEU A 266 -14.46 7.82 -13.40
N ALA A 267 -15.74 7.45 -13.36
CA ALA A 267 -16.53 7.11 -14.55
C ALA A 267 -16.67 8.30 -15.50
N ALA A 268 -16.82 9.53 -14.96
CA ALA A 268 -16.87 10.74 -15.78
C ALA A 268 -15.57 10.98 -16.56
N LEU A 269 -14.42 10.57 -15.99
CA LEU A 269 -13.11 10.71 -16.62
C LEU A 269 -12.76 9.57 -17.58
N GLU A 270 -13.42 8.41 -17.47
CA GLU A 270 -13.04 7.17 -18.16
C GLU A 270 -12.69 7.37 -19.65
N PRO A 271 -13.53 8.01 -20.49
CA PRO A 271 -13.21 8.19 -21.92
C PRO A 271 -11.92 8.99 -22.15
N ALA A 272 -11.65 10.00 -21.33
CA ALA A 272 -10.46 10.83 -21.44
C ALA A 272 -9.20 10.08 -20.98
N LEU A 273 -9.33 9.25 -19.95
CA LEU A 273 -8.25 8.39 -19.47
C LEU A 273 -7.90 7.33 -20.51
N GLU A 274 -8.90 6.69 -21.14
CA GLU A 274 -8.68 5.70 -22.20
C GLU A 274 -7.96 6.29 -23.41
N ASP A 275 -8.41 7.46 -23.90
CA ASP A 275 -7.76 8.17 -25.00
C ASP A 275 -6.29 8.53 -24.69
N TYR A 276 -6.01 8.97 -23.46
CA TYR A 276 -4.64 9.22 -23.01
C TYR A 276 -3.79 7.95 -23.02
N LEU A 277 -4.32 6.85 -22.47
CA LEU A 277 -3.60 5.58 -22.39
C LEU A 277 -3.38 4.93 -23.75
N GLU A 278 -4.26 5.15 -24.73
CA GLU A 278 -4.05 4.71 -26.11
C GLU A 278 -2.87 5.46 -26.76
N LYS A 279 -2.75 6.76 -26.49
CA LYS A 279 -1.72 7.64 -27.09
C LYS A 279 -0.37 7.54 -26.37
N ALA A 280 -0.37 7.28 -25.07
CA ALA A 280 0.84 7.32 -24.22
C ALA A 280 1.98 6.38 -24.68
N PRO A 281 1.75 5.11 -25.09
CA PRO A 281 2.81 4.22 -25.56
C PRO A 281 3.63 4.80 -26.70
N ARG A 282 2.99 5.46 -27.68
CA ARG A 282 3.69 6.09 -28.81
C ARG A 282 4.61 7.23 -28.33
N GLN A 283 4.12 8.03 -27.38
CA GLN A 283 4.91 9.13 -26.79
C GLN A 283 6.09 8.59 -25.97
N PHE A 284 5.90 7.50 -25.22
CA PHE A 284 6.98 6.85 -24.48
C PHE A 284 8.05 6.25 -25.40
N CYS A 285 7.65 5.57 -26.48
CA CYS A 285 8.58 5.05 -27.48
C CYS A 285 9.40 6.16 -28.15
N ALA A 286 8.76 7.29 -28.50
CA ALA A 286 9.44 8.45 -29.04
C ALA A 286 10.44 9.05 -28.03
N ALA A 287 10.05 9.19 -26.77
CA ALA A 287 10.91 9.70 -25.71
C ALA A 287 12.10 8.77 -25.41
N LEU A 288 11.89 7.44 -25.46
CA LEU A 288 12.93 6.43 -25.26
C LEU A 288 14.05 6.52 -26.31
N ALA A 289 13.71 6.84 -27.56
CA ALA A 289 14.68 6.99 -28.64
C ALA A 289 15.69 8.12 -28.36
N THR A 290 15.26 9.15 -27.62
CA THR A 290 16.09 10.30 -27.25
C THR A 290 16.56 10.28 -25.79
N ALA A 291 16.17 9.27 -25.00
CA ALA A 291 16.39 9.23 -23.57
C ALA A 291 17.83 8.81 -23.21
N THR A 292 18.40 9.51 -22.21
CA THR A 292 19.63 9.09 -21.52
C THR A 292 19.39 7.76 -20.77
N PRO A 293 20.45 6.98 -20.47
CA PRO A 293 20.31 5.71 -19.74
C PRO A 293 19.55 5.82 -18.41
N ALA A 294 19.69 6.93 -17.69
CA ALA A 294 18.96 7.20 -16.45
C ALA A 294 17.45 7.43 -16.69
N CYS A 295 17.08 8.15 -17.75
CA CYS A 295 15.68 8.33 -18.15
C CYS A 295 15.05 7.02 -18.65
N ARG A 296 15.82 6.14 -19.30
CA ARG A 296 15.35 4.81 -19.69
C ARG A 296 14.99 3.97 -18.46
N ALA A 297 15.82 4.03 -17.40
CA ALA A 297 15.51 3.33 -16.15
C ALA A 297 14.16 3.77 -15.57
N GLY A 298 13.79 5.06 -15.59
CA GLY A 298 12.47 5.51 -15.13
C GLY A 298 11.27 5.01 -15.96
N ILE A 299 11.48 4.74 -17.26
CA ILE A 299 10.46 4.20 -18.17
C ILE A 299 10.32 2.67 -18.01
N TYR A 300 11.40 1.96 -17.68
CA TYR A 300 11.43 0.51 -17.47
C TYR A 300 11.27 0.06 -16.01
N ALA A 301 11.62 0.90 -15.03
CA ALA A 301 11.67 0.54 -13.60
C ALA A 301 10.27 0.48 -12.99
N ARG A 302 9.70 -0.71 -13.16
CA ARG A 302 8.80 -1.50 -12.29
C ARG A 302 7.76 -2.27 -13.12
N GLY A 303 8.17 -2.77 -14.29
CA GLY A 303 7.54 -3.89 -15.00
C GLY A 303 8.21 -5.25 -14.72
N ALA A 304 9.38 -5.28 -14.05
CA ALA A 304 10.11 -6.50 -13.73
C ALA A 304 9.55 -7.20 -12.46
N GLY A 305 8.29 -7.60 -12.54
CA GLY A 305 7.65 -8.54 -11.60
C GLY A 305 6.81 -9.59 -12.33
N ARG A 306 6.48 -9.37 -13.61
CA ARG A 306 6.00 -10.40 -14.51
C ARG A 306 6.61 -10.14 -15.87
N SER A 307 7.41 -11.09 -16.32
CA SER A 307 7.75 -11.28 -17.72
C SER A 307 6.53 -11.03 -18.60
N CYS A 308 6.60 -9.99 -19.43
CA CYS A 308 5.77 -9.84 -20.60
C CYS A 308 6.64 -10.37 -21.76
N PRO A 309 6.54 -11.67 -22.13
CA PRO A 309 7.03 -12.10 -23.42
C PRO A 309 6.02 -11.57 -24.42
N ASP A 310 6.42 -10.57 -25.20
CA ASP A 310 5.85 -10.18 -26.51
C ASP A 310 6.03 -8.68 -26.68
N LEU A 311 7.29 -8.26 -26.83
CA LEU A 311 7.68 -6.98 -27.43
C LEU A 311 9.12 -7.11 -27.96
N VAL A 312 9.37 -8.20 -28.69
CA VAL A 312 10.47 -8.31 -29.66
C VAL A 312 9.94 -9.13 -30.84
N ALA A 313 9.33 -8.43 -31.80
CA ALA A 313 9.29 -8.76 -33.22
C ALA A 313 8.92 -7.49 -33.99
#